data_AF-A0A8I6R8F7-F1
#
_entry.id   AF-A0A8I6R8F7-F1
#
_cell.length_a   1.000
_cell.length_b   1.000
_cell.length_c   1.000
_cell.angle_alpha   90.00
_cell.angle_beta   90.00
_cell.angle_gamma   90.00
#
_symmetry.space_group_name_H-M   'P 1'
#
loop_
_entity.id
_entity.type
_entity.pdbx_description
1 polymer ?
#
loop_
_entity_poly.entity_id
_entity_poly.type
_entity_poly.pdbx_seq_one_letter_code
_entity_poly.pdbx_strand_id
1 'polypeptide(L)'
;MDRAKVLEDNLRKAACEGDFDLVFELFSKNTCVNTRHVINGWTPLHWAAKRGRTEIVKLLLENGADPTITTEKGETAAALATNPDIRQLLGDMNGTNGDSNNIPITPNYIKNPPLNSKEEFNHWTNGSIHRRPIPPTQDSDELVLKVRVANGGDPDFIEVEILKAELNYYSLLRTCCEELGINASQVVRIRKLPNTMLRKDKDVQRLNQMQEIEVVVTPASITHQPNGYKSIQLYKNQTILY
;
A
#
# COMPACT_ATOMS: atom_id res chain seq x y z
N MET A 1 18.15 -21.81 20.72
CA MET A 1 17.86 -20.38 20.56
C MET A 1 17.28 -20.18 19.17
N ASP A 2 16.10 -19.56 19.07
CA ASP A 2 15.45 -19.26 17.78
C ASP A 2 16.37 -18.42 16.90
N ARG A 3 16.77 -18.95 15.75
CA ARG A 3 17.64 -18.26 14.78
C ARG A 3 17.04 -16.93 14.31
N ALA A 4 15.72 -16.83 14.24
CA ALA A 4 15.00 -15.60 13.91
C ALA A 4 15.19 -14.50 14.97
N LYS A 5 15.04 -14.83 16.26
CA LYS A 5 15.23 -13.87 17.36
C LYS A 5 16.64 -13.29 17.40
N VAL A 6 17.65 -14.10 17.05
CA VAL A 6 19.04 -13.63 16.99
C VAL A 6 19.24 -12.63 15.84
N LEU A 7 18.63 -12.85 14.68
CA LEU A 7 18.69 -11.91 13.55
C LEU A 7 17.98 -10.58 13.86
N GLU A 8 16.82 -10.64 14.53
CA GLU A 8 16.07 -9.47 14.98
C GLU A 8 16.84 -8.64 16.02
N ASP A 9 17.51 -9.30 16.97
CA ASP A 9 18.37 -8.65 17.97
C ASP A 9 19.58 -7.98 17.32
N ASN A 10 20.21 -8.67 16.37
CA ASN A 10 21.31 -8.12 15.57
C ASN A 10 20.88 -6.89 14.75
N LEU A 11 19.68 -6.91 14.15
CA LEU A 11 19.16 -5.79 13.37
C LEU A 11 18.94 -4.55 14.26
N ARG A 12 18.41 -4.76 15.47
CA ARG A 12 18.25 -3.68 16.45
C ARG A 12 19.59 -3.08 16.86
N LYS A 13 20.58 -3.93 17.13
CA LYS A 13 21.93 -3.49 17.51
C LYS A 13 22.57 -2.70 16.37
N ALA A 14 22.53 -3.22 15.15
CA ALA A 14 23.05 -2.55 13.96
C ALA A 14 22.37 -1.20 13.72
N ALA A 15 21.04 -1.14 13.87
CA ALA A 15 20.28 0.11 13.72
C ALA A 15 20.59 1.15 14.81
N CYS A 16 20.90 0.69 16.03
CA CYS A 16 21.33 1.55 17.12
C CYS A 16 22.75 2.11 16.88
N GLU A 17 23.66 1.26 16.41
CA GLU A 17 25.06 1.62 16.17
C GLU A 17 25.20 2.51 14.94
N GLY A 18 24.33 2.33 13.93
CA GLY A 18 24.41 3.02 12.65
C GLY A 18 25.17 2.23 11.59
N ASP A 19 25.31 0.92 11.77
CA ASP A 19 26.08 0.05 10.87
C ASP A 19 25.25 -0.29 9.62
N PHE A 20 25.50 0.45 8.54
CA PHE A 20 24.77 0.33 7.28
C PHE A 20 24.97 -1.04 6.64
N ASP A 21 26.22 -1.52 6.59
CA ASP A 21 26.58 -2.77 5.94
C ASP A 21 25.93 -3.98 6.64
N LEU A 22 25.96 -3.98 7.98
CA LEU A 22 25.33 -5.04 8.76
C LEU A 22 23.81 -5.03 8.63
N VAL A 23 23.18 -3.85 8.61
CA VAL A 23 21.74 -3.73 8.37
C VAL A 23 21.37 -4.27 6.98
N PHE A 24 22.16 -3.93 5.95
CA PHE A 24 21.97 -4.42 4.58
C PHE A 24 22.12 -5.95 4.48
N GLU A 25 23.13 -6.53 5.14
CA GLU A 25 23.33 -7.98 5.20
C GLU A 25 22.15 -8.69 5.90
N LEU A 26 21.61 -8.09 6.97
CA LEU A 26 20.48 -8.65 7.71
C LEU A 26 19.17 -8.62 6.90
N PHE A 27 18.96 -7.62 6.04
CA PHE A 27 17.83 -7.66 5.09
C PHE A 27 17.98 -8.75 4.05
N SER A 28 19.20 -9.00 3.57
CA SER A 28 19.48 -10.13 2.67
C SER A 28 19.16 -11.50 3.31
N LYS A 29 19.11 -11.58 4.64
CA LYS A 29 18.72 -12.76 5.42
C LYS A 29 17.22 -12.84 5.74
N ASN A 30 16.39 -12.04 5.08
CA ASN A 30 14.92 -12.01 5.21
C ASN A 30 14.44 -11.70 6.65
N THR A 31 15.09 -10.72 7.29
CA THR A 31 14.76 -10.29 8.66
C THR A 31 13.51 -9.39 8.68
N CYS A 32 12.62 -9.59 9.65
CA CYS A 32 11.43 -8.76 9.82
C CYS A 32 11.78 -7.35 10.30
N VAL A 33 11.50 -6.34 9.46
CA VAL A 33 11.86 -4.92 9.72
C VAL A 33 11.03 -4.31 10.85
N ASN A 34 9.77 -4.70 10.97
CA ASN A 34 8.80 -4.15 11.93
C ASN A 34 8.76 -4.91 13.27
N THR A 35 9.81 -5.67 13.58
CA THR A 35 9.86 -6.48 14.80
C THR A 35 9.86 -5.58 16.04
N ARG A 36 8.87 -5.77 16.91
CA ARG A 36 8.75 -5.06 18.19
C ARG A 36 9.54 -5.79 19.27
N HIS A 37 10.41 -5.07 19.96
CA HIS A 37 11.15 -5.62 21.09
C HIS A 37 10.22 -5.88 22.27
N VAL A 38 10.33 -7.06 22.88
CA VAL A 38 9.38 -7.58 23.88
C VAL A 38 9.27 -6.69 25.12
N ILE A 39 10.33 -5.98 25.50
CA ILE A 39 10.36 -5.22 26.78
C ILE A 39 9.75 -3.83 26.65
N ASN A 40 9.96 -3.15 25.52
CA ASN A 40 9.60 -1.74 25.36
C ASN A 40 8.76 -1.46 24.10
N GLY A 41 8.49 -2.48 23.29
CA GLY A 41 7.73 -2.35 22.05
C GLY A 41 8.48 -1.64 20.93
N TRP A 42 9.79 -1.42 21.07
CA TRP A 42 10.56 -0.65 20.08
C TRP A 42 10.84 -1.48 18.83
N THR A 43 10.66 -0.85 17.67
CA THR A 43 11.13 -1.37 16.39
C THR A 43 12.55 -0.88 16.08
N PRO A 44 13.30 -1.51 15.15
CA PRO A 44 14.58 -0.98 14.67
C PRO A 44 14.52 0.50 14.25
N LEU A 45 13.38 0.94 13.71
CA LEU A 45 13.13 2.33 13.34
C LEU A 45 13.14 3.29 14.54
N HIS A 46 12.59 2.89 15.69
CA HIS A 46 12.66 3.68 16.92
C HIS A 46 14.10 3.86 17.41
N TRP A 47 14.91 2.79 17.32
CA TRP A 47 16.33 2.85 17.71
C TRP A 47 17.12 3.76 16.78
N ALA A 48 16.96 3.62 15.47
CA ALA A 48 17.62 4.46 14.48
C ALA A 48 17.23 5.93 14.62
N ALA A 49 15.92 6.21 14.78
CA ALA A 49 15.41 7.57 14.93
C ALA A 49 15.93 8.24 16.22
N LYS A 50 15.86 7.53 17.36
CA LYS A 50 16.36 8.05 18.64
C LYS A 50 17.86 8.31 18.61
N ARG A 51 18.63 7.48 17.91
CA ARG A 51 20.08 7.63 17.77
C ARG A 51 20.50 8.63 16.69
N GLY A 52 19.55 9.24 15.97
CA GLY A 52 19.86 10.21 14.93
C GLY A 52 20.47 9.59 13.68
N ARG A 53 20.26 8.28 13.43
CA ARG A 53 20.86 7.56 12.30
C ARG A 53 20.04 7.75 11.03
N THR A 54 20.16 8.93 10.42
CA THR A 54 19.34 9.32 9.25
C THR A 54 19.45 8.32 8.09
N GLU A 55 20.65 7.82 7.80
CA GLU A 55 20.87 6.85 6.71
C GLU A 55 20.16 5.52 6.99
N ILE A 56 20.26 5.01 8.22
CA ILE A 56 19.57 3.79 8.64
C ILE A 56 18.05 3.99 8.63
N VAL A 57 17.55 5.16 9.04
CA VAL A 57 16.13 5.48 8.97
C VAL A 57 15.62 5.40 7.53
N LYS A 58 16.34 6.01 6.57
CA LYS A 58 15.99 5.92 5.15
C LYS A 58 16.01 4.48 4.66
N LEU A 59 17.07 3.74 4.97
CA LEU A 59 17.21 2.35 4.57
C LEU A 59 16.08 1.47 5.14
N LEU A 60 15.69 1.69 6.40
CA LEU A 60 14.58 0.99 7.02
C LEU A 60 13.25 1.30 6.32
N LEU A 61 12.98 2.57 6.03
CA LEU A 61 11.76 3.00 5.32
C LEU A 61 11.70 2.43 3.90
N GLU A 62 12.81 2.45 3.16
CA GLU A 62 12.94 1.84 1.83
C GLU A 62 12.65 0.33 1.85
N ASN A 63 12.98 -0.33 2.97
CA ASN A 63 12.70 -1.75 3.19
C ASN A 63 11.34 -2.02 3.84
N GLY A 64 10.42 -1.04 3.84
CA GLY A 64 9.04 -1.21 4.31
C GLY A 64 8.86 -1.14 5.84
N ALA A 65 9.75 -0.44 6.54
CA ALA A 65 9.52 -0.13 7.95
C ALA A 65 8.30 0.79 8.10
N ASP A 66 7.41 0.44 9.03
CA ASP A 66 6.20 1.21 9.31
C ASP A 66 6.49 2.28 10.39
N PRO A 67 6.43 3.58 10.05
CA PRO A 67 6.67 4.68 10.99
C PRO A 67 5.51 4.90 11.98
N THR A 68 4.34 4.30 11.73
CA THR A 68 3.14 4.48 12.56
C THR A 68 3.14 3.58 13.80
N ILE A 69 4.02 2.58 13.85
CA ILE A 69 4.13 1.66 14.99
C ILE A 69 4.53 2.45 16.23
N THR A 70 3.81 2.23 17.32
CA THR A 70 4.09 2.83 18.61
C THR A 70 4.79 1.87 19.57
N THR A 71 5.63 2.45 20.44
CA THR A 71 6.19 1.76 21.60
C THR A 71 5.11 1.45 22.65
N GLU A 72 5.46 0.72 23.71
CA GLU A 72 4.55 0.49 24.85
C GLU A 72 4.12 1.79 25.57
N LYS A 73 4.84 2.90 25.35
CA LYS A 73 4.48 4.22 25.87
C LYS A 73 3.57 5.02 24.93
N GLY A 74 3.19 4.47 23.77
CA GLY A 74 2.42 5.16 22.75
C GLY A 74 3.23 6.15 21.90
N GLU A 75 4.56 6.16 22.03
CA GLU A 75 5.44 7.05 21.25
C GLU A 75 5.74 6.44 19.88
N THR A 76 5.68 7.23 18.81
CA THR A 76 6.13 6.84 17.45
C THR A 76 7.63 7.05 17.29
N ALA A 77 8.22 6.51 16.22
CA ALA A 77 9.64 6.72 15.91
C ALA A 77 9.97 8.21 15.69
N ALA A 78 9.05 8.99 15.11
CA ALA A 78 9.18 10.44 14.94
C ALA A 78 9.24 11.17 16.30
N ALA A 79 8.36 10.81 17.23
CA ALA A 79 8.35 11.41 18.56
C ALA A 79 9.69 11.23 19.30
N LEU A 80 10.31 10.06 19.15
CA LEU A 80 11.61 9.73 19.74
C LEU A 80 12.82 10.27 18.97
N ALA A 81 12.63 10.80 17.76
CA ALA A 81 13.73 11.26 16.93
C ALA A 81 14.43 12.47 17.55
N THR A 82 15.76 12.39 17.63
CA THR A 82 16.60 13.48 18.16
C THR A 82 16.80 14.58 17.11
N ASN A 83 16.87 14.21 15.82
CA ASN A 83 17.12 15.15 14.73
C ASN A 83 15.80 15.60 14.07
N PRO A 84 15.63 16.90 13.78
CA PRO A 84 14.44 17.43 13.12
C PRO A 84 14.26 16.85 11.71
N ASP A 85 15.36 16.60 10.99
CA ASP A 85 15.31 15.99 9.65
C ASP A 85 14.68 14.60 9.68
N ILE A 86 14.94 13.82 10.73
CA ILE A 86 14.37 12.48 10.90
C ILE A 86 12.88 12.58 11.22
N ARG A 87 12.46 13.57 12.02
CA ARG A 87 11.02 13.83 12.26
C ARG A 87 10.30 14.17 10.97
N GLN A 88 10.89 15.03 10.16
CA GLN A 88 10.33 15.40 8.86
C GLN A 88 10.27 14.20 7.91
N LEU A 89 11.30 13.35 7.88
CA LEU A 89 11.33 12.12 7.07
C LEU A 89 10.24 11.12 7.49
N LEU A 90 9.97 11.00 8.78
CA LEU A 90 8.98 10.07 9.32
C LEU A 90 7.54 10.61 9.27
N GLY A 91 7.40 11.91 9.00
CA GLY A 91 6.13 12.63 9.06
C GLY A 91 5.67 12.77 10.52
N ASP A 92 5.72 13.98 11.05
CA ASP A 92 5.10 14.29 12.35
C ASP A 92 3.57 14.20 12.20
N MET A 93 3.01 13.00 12.37
CA MET A 93 1.63 12.80 12.78
C MET A 93 1.56 13.25 14.23
N ASN A 94 1.57 14.56 14.45
CA ASN A 94 1.70 15.19 15.76
C ASN A 94 0.65 14.62 16.73
N GLY A 95 1.11 13.73 17.62
CA GLY A 95 0.40 13.36 18.83
C GLY A 95 0.37 14.56 19.76
N THR A 96 -0.66 15.39 19.64
CA THR A 96 -1.03 16.30 20.72
C THR A 96 -1.78 15.47 21.76
N ASN A 97 -1.08 15.07 22.81
CA ASN A 97 -1.74 14.62 24.02
C ASN A 97 -2.44 15.82 24.67
N GLY A 98 -3.77 15.79 24.66
CA GLY A 98 -4.63 16.49 25.61
C GLY A 98 -4.81 17.99 25.38
N ASP A 99 -5.81 18.36 24.56
CA ASP A 99 -6.64 19.53 24.80
C ASP A 99 -8.06 19.26 24.29
N SER A 100 -9.02 19.26 25.22
CA SER A 100 -10.44 19.30 24.89
C SER A 100 -10.74 20.65 24.21
N ASN A 101 -11.54 20.64 23.15
CA ASN A 101 -12.19 21.81 22.52
C ASN A 101 -11.42 22.56 21.41
N ASN A 102 -11.04 21.89 20.32
CA ASN A 102 -10.98 22.59 19.04
C ASN A 102 -11.45 21.71 17.89
N ILE A 103 -12.72 21.85 17.55
CA ILE A 103 -13.35 21.19 16.41
C ILE A 103 -12.86 21.94 15.15
N PRO A 104 -12.20 21.27 14.18
CA PRO A 104 -11.88 21.91 12.91
C PRO A 104 -13.16 22.36 12.22
N ILE A 105 -13.14 23.59 11.71
CA ILE A 105 -14.22 24.32 11.06
C ILE A 105 -14.74 23.48 9.88
N THR A 106 -15.76 22.67 10.12
CA THR A 106 -16.50 21.99 9.06
C THR A 106 -17.40 23.02 8.38
N PRO A 107 -17.36 23.17 7.03
CA PRO A 107 -18.19 24.12 6.32
C PRO A 107 -19.69 23.91 6.59
N ASN A 108 -20.39 25.03 6.74
CA ASN A 108 -21.75 25.24 7.27
C ASN A 108 -22.93 24.47 6.62
N TYR A 109 -22.71 23.54 5.68
CA TYR A 109 -23.81 22.90 4.92
C TYR A 109 -24.48 21.70 5.62
N ILE A 110 -24.00 21.26 6.78
CA ILE A 110 -24.61 20.15 7.55
C ILE A 110 -25.68 20.64 8.55
N LYS A 111 -25.76 21.95 8.80
CA LYS A 111 -26.68 22.48 9.84
C LYS A 111 -28.15 22.56 9.43
N ASN A 112 -28.47 22.58 8.15
CA ASN A 112 -29.86 22.66 7.69
C ASN A 112 -30.16 21.60 6.62
N PRO A 113 -30.65 20.40 6.99
CA PRO A 113 -31.30 19.54 6.00
C PRO A 113 -32.61 20.21 5.56
N PRO A 114 -32.83 20.51 4.26
CA PRO A 114 -34.17 20.85 3.82
C PRO A 114 -34.93 19.54 3.70
N LEU A 115 -36.06 19.41 4.39
CA LEU A 115 -37.28 18.71 3.96
C LEU A 115 -38.19 18.57 5.17
N ASN A 116 -39.24 19.39 5.25
CA ASN A 116 -40.57 18.96 4.82
C ASN A 116 -41.59 20.05 5.16
N SER A 117 -42.48 20.35 4.22
CA SER A 117 -43.64 21.19 4.47
C SER A 117 -44.63 20.46 5.40
N LYS A 118 -44.87 21.08 6.58
CA LYS A 118 -46.05 20.98 7.45
C LYS A 118 -46.32 19.61 8.09
N GLU A 119 -46.17 19.54 9.42
CA GLU A 119 -47.28 19.31 10.38
C GLU A 119 -47.72 17.82 10.37
N GLU A 120 -47.61 17.02 11.44
CA GLU A 120 -48.22 17.22 12.74
C GLU A 120 -47.71 16.19 13.77
N PHE A 121 -47.89 16.54 15.04
CA PHE A 121 -47.71 15.76 16.27
C PHE A 121 -48.27 14.33 16.21
N ASN A 122 -47.61 13.38 16.89
CA ASN A 122 -48.16 12.76 18.11
C ASN A 122 -47.26 11.68 18.74
N HIS A 123 -46.98 11.92 20.03
CA HIS A 123 -46.80 10.97 21.14
C HIS A 123 -45.73 9.85 21.12
N TRP A 124 -44.81 10.04 22.07
CA TRP A 124 -43.94 9.09 22.74
C TRP A 124 -44.61 7.79 23.19
N THR A 125 -44.03 6.63 22.84
CA THR A 125 -44.02 5.45 23.72
C THR A 125 -42.67 4.73 23.65
N ASN A 126 -42.13 4.47 24.85
CA ASN A 126 -40.92 3.74 25.19
C ASN A 126 -40.69 2.43 24.41
N GLY A 127 -39.42 2.13 24.12
CA GLY A 127 -38.92 0.75 24.04
C GLY A 127 -38.21 0.36 22.74
N SER A 128 -36.90 0.07 22.85
CA SER A 128 -36.09 -0.75 21.93
C SER A 128 -35.78 -0.16 20.54
N ILE A 129 -34.63 0.52 20.44
CA ILE A 129 -34.01 0.86 19.15
C ILE A 129 -33.43 -0.43 18.55
N HIS A 130 -34.19 -1.08 17.68
CA HIS A 130 -33.61 -1.94 16.64
C HIS A 130 -32.80 -1.05 15.71
N ARG A 131 -31.46 -1.05 15.85
CA ARG A 131 -30.60 -0.52 14.78
C ARG A 131 -30.80 -1.43 13.57
N ARG A 132 -31.28 -0.85 12.47
CA ARG A 132 -31.24 -1.52 11.17
C ARG A 132 -29.77 -1.89 10.88
N PRO A 133 -29.50 -3.05 10.26
CA PRO A 133 -28.16 -3.39 9.81
C PRO A 133 -27.68 -2.29 8.87
N ILE A 134 -26.51 -1.73 9.16
CA ILE A 134 -25.79 -0.85 8.26
C ILE A 134 -25.39 -1.73 7.06
N PRO A 135 -25.73 -1.38 5.81
CA PRO A 135 -25.23 -2.14 4.67
C PRO A 135 -23.70 -2.04 4.65
N PRO A 136 -22.97 -3.14 4.42
CA PRO A 136 -21.52 -3.10 4.36
C PRO A 136 -21.10 -2.13 3.26
N THR A 137 -20.23 -1.19 3.61
CA THR A 137 -19.43 -0.42 2.64
C THR A 137 -18.80 -1.41 1.67
N GLN A 138 -19.07 -1.28 0.38
CA GLN A 138 -18.47 -2.12 -0.65
C GLN A 138 -16.96 -1.96 -0.58
N ASP A 139 -16.28 -2.94 0.03
CA ASP A 139 -14.92 -3.29 -0.36
C ASP A 139 -14.95 -3.37 -1.88
N SER A 140 -14.25 -2.47 -2.56
CA SER A 140 -14.05 -2.62 -4.01
C SER A 140 -13.31 -3.93 -4.18
N ASP A 141 -13.99 -4.97 -4.66
CA ASP A 141 -13.46 -6.31 -4.95
C ASP A 141 -12.41 -6.29 -6.08
N GLU A 142 -11.89 -5.12 -6.42
CA GLU A 142 -10.93 -4.84 -7.47
C GLU A 142 -9.50 -4.91 -6.92
N LEU A 143 -8.62 -5.44 -7.76
CA LEU A 143 -7.19 -5.58 -7.54
C LEU A 143 -6.47 -4.73 -8.59
N VAL A 144 -5.67 -3.77 -8.13
CA VAL A 144 -4.81 -2.96 -9.02
C VAL A 144 -3.43 -3.60 -9.07
N LEU A 145 -2.88 -3.81 -10.27
CA LEU A 145 -1.54 -4.38 -10.51
C LEU A 145 -0.69 -3.41 -11.30
N LYS A 146 0.62 -3.39 -11.01
CA LYS A 146 1.61 -2.65 -11.80
C LYS A 146 2.24 -3.57 -12.83
N VAL A 147 1.96 -3.36 -14.11
CA VAL A 147 2.36 -4.26 -15.19
C VAL A 147 3.37 -3.58 -16.09
N ARG A 148 4.48 -4.26 -16.39
CA ARG A 148 5.45 -3.79 -17.39
C ARG A 148 5.86 -4.90 -18.35
N VAL A 149 6.38 -4.52 -19.51
CA VAL A 149 6.92 -5.46 -20.50
C VAL A 149 8.41 -5.70 -20.23
N ALA A 150 8.84 -6.95 -20.27
CA ALA A 150 10.25 -7.29 -20.15
C ALA A 150 11.06 -6.72 -21.32
N ASN A 151 12.20 -6.08 -21.01
CA ASN A 151 13.07 -5.44 -22.00
C ASN A 151 12.36 -4.37 -22.86
N GLY A 152 11.24 -3.81 -22.40
CA GLY A 152 10.79 -2.51 -22.88
C GLY A 152 11.90 -1.51 -22.58
N GLY A 153 12.33 -0.72 -23.57
CA GLY A 153 13.39 0.27 -23.38
C GLY A 153 13.12 1.27 -22.24
N ASP A 154 11.85 1.35 -21.82
CA ASP A 154 11.35 2.18 -20.74
C ASP A 154 10.99 1.31 -19.52
N PRO A 155 11.44 1.68 -18.30
CA PRO A 155 11.14 0.94 -17.06
C PRO A 155 9.71 1.16 -16.55
N ASP A 156 8.90 1.94 -17.27
CA ASP A 156 7.57 2.37 -16.87
C ASP A 156 6.58 1.19 -16.77
N PHE A 157 5.67 1.31 -15.81
CA PHE A 157 4.59 0.36 -15.54
C PHE A 157 3.23 1.02 -15.80
N ILE A 158 2.29 0.21 -16.27
CA ILE A 158 0.88 0.58 -16.36
C ILE A 158 0.13 0.00 -15.16
N GLU A 159 -0.97 0.65 -14.77
CA GLU A 159 -1.86 0.14 -13.72
C GLU A 159 -3.03 -0.60 -14.36
N VAL A 160 -3.27 -1.83 -13.91
CA VAL A 160 -4.31 -2.72 -14.44
C VAL A 160 -5.26 -3.11 -13.32
N GLU A 161 -6.55 -2.85 -13.50
CA GLU A 161 -7.62 -3.15 -12.56
C GLU A 161 -8.30 -4.48 -12.93
N ILE A 162 -8.40 -5.40 -11.95
CA ILE A 162 -8.98 -6.73 -12.15
C ILE A 162 -9.84 -7.12 -10.95
N LEU A 163 -11.04 -7.66 -11.17
CA LEU A 163 -11.88 -8.19 -10.10
C LEU A 163 -11.25 -9.45 -9.47
N LYS A 164 -11.06 -9.44 -8.14
CA LYS A 164 -10.51 -10.57 -7.37
C LYS A 164 -11.34 -11.84 -7.51
N ALA A 165 -12.67 -11.69 -7.62
CA ALA A 165 -13.59 -12.81 -7.79
C ALA A 165 -13.33 -13.63 -9.07
N GLU A 166 -12.82 -12.98 -10.12
CA GLU A 166 -12.56 -13.60 -11.43
C GLU A 166 -11.07 -13.76 -11.74
N LEU A 167 -10.21 -13.50 -10.75
CA LEU A 167 -8.76 -13.50 -10.93
C LEU A 167 -8.23 -14.92 -11.13
N ASN A 168 -7.84 -15.21 -12.37
CA ASN A 168 -7.19 -16.43 -12.80
C ASN A 168 -6.11 -16.08 -13.82
N TYR A 169 -5.28 -17.05 -14.20
CA TYR A 169 -4.17 -16.80 -15.11
C TYR A 169 -4.64 -16.30 -16.48
N TYR A 170 -5.78 -16.78 -16.96
CA TYR A 170 -6.32 -16.40 -18.26
C TYR A 170 -6.89 -14.97 -18.24
N SER A 171 -7.65 -14.61 -17.20
CA SER A 171 -8.16 -13.24 -17.04
C SER A 171 -7.02 -12.25 -16.89
N LEU A 172 -6.01 -12.56 -16.07
CA LEU A 172 -4.80 -11.75 -15.95
C LEU A 172 -4.06 -11.59 -17.28
N LEU A 173 -3.79 -12.69 -18.00
CA LEU A 173 -3.10 -12.65 -19.27
C LEU A 173 -3.86 -11.80 -20.28
N ARG A 174 -5.18 -11.98 -20.36
CA ARG A 174 -6.05 -11.25 -21.28
C ARG A 174 -6.03 -9.75 -21.01
N THR A 175 -6.27 -9.33 -19.76
CA THR A 175 -6.28 -7.92 -19.39
C THR A 175 -4.92 -7.28 -19.64
N CYS A 176 -3.83 -7.95 -19.27
CA CYS A 176 -2.48 -7.46 -19.57
C CYS A 176 -2.21 -7.31 -21.08
N CYS A 177 -2.69 -8.25 -21.91
CA CYS A 177 -2.51 -8.17 -23.36
C CYS A 177 -3.31 -7.01 -23.97
N GLU A 178 -4.56 -6.81 -23.52
CA GLU A 178 -5.44 -5.73 -23.96
C GLU A 178 -4.85 -4.36 -23.61
N GLU A 179 -4.39 -4.18 -22.37
CA GLU A 179 -3.82 -2.91 -21.90
C GLU A 179 -2.43 -2.61 -22.47
N LEU A 180 -1.59 -3.64 -22.68
CA LEU A 180 -0.25 -3.46 -23.28
C LEU A 180 -0.27 -3.44 -24.81
N GLY A 181 -1.41 -3.70 -25.45
CA GLY A 181 -1.52 -3.80 -26.91
C GLY A 181 -0.69 -4.93 -27.54
N ILE A 182 -0.41 -5.99 -26.78
CA ILE A 182 0.39 -7.16 -27.22
C ILE A 182 -0.49 -8.36 -27.49
N ASN A 183 -0.08 -9.23 -28.40
CA ASN A 183 -0.81 -10.47 -28.67
C ASN A 183 -0.42 -11.55 -27.64
N ALA A 184 -1.38 -12.34 -27.17
CA ALA A 184 -1.11 -13.46 -26.25
C ALA A 184 -0.07 -14.45 -26.82
N SER A 185 0.02 -14.61 -28.13
CA SER A 185 1.02 -15.46 -28.80
C SER A 185 2.46 -14.96 -28.61
N GLN A 186 2.63 -13.67 -28.32
CA GLN A 186 3.93 -13.06 -28.05
C GLN A 186 4.34 -13.23 -26.58
N VAL A 187 3.42 -13.59 -25.68
CA VAL A 187 3.72 -13.72 -24.25
C VAL A 187 4.35 -15.08 -23.96
N VAL A 188 5.61 -15.07 -23.52
CA VAL A 188 6.36 -16.28 -23.12
C VAL A 188 5.99 -16.70 -21.70
N ARG A 189 5.89 -15.74 -20.78
CA ARG A 189 5.53 -15.96 -19.37
C ARG A 189 5.21 -14.65 -18.67
N ILE A 190 4.52 -14.74 -17.53
CA ILE A 190 4.32 -13.63 -16.59
C ILE A 190 5.12 -13.95 -15.31
N ARG A 191 5.81 -12.97 -14.76
CA ARG A 191 6.56 -13.10 -13.49
C ARG A 191 6.19 -12.00 -12.51
N LYS A 192 6.20 -12.32 -11.23
CA LYS A 192 6.12 -11.36 -10.12
C LYS A 192 7.53 -10.84 -9.83
N LEU A 193 7.66 -9.52 -9.68
CA LEU A 193 8.90 -8.89 -9.25
C LEU A 193 9.00 -8.87 -7.71
N PRO A 194 10.22 -8.96 -7.14
CA PRO A 194 11.49 -9.11 -7.84
C PRO A 194 11.76 -10.54 -8.34
N ASN A 195 11.20 -11.60 -7.74
CA ASN A 195 11.72 -12.97 -7.97
C ASN A 195 10.72 -14.14 -7.85
N THR A 196 9.65 -14.23 -8.65
CA THR A 196 9.03 -15.56 -8.93
C THR A 196 8.23 -15.59 -10.22
N MET A 197 8.40 -16.63 -11.03
CA MET A 197 7.46 -16.93 -12.13
C MET A 197 6.05 -17.18 -11.55
N LEU A 198 5.03 -16.51 -12.08
CA LEU A 198 3.64 -16.73 -11.65
C LEU A 198 3.16 -18.09 -12.18
N ARG A 199 2.99 -19.07 -11.30
CA ARG A 199 2.52 -20.41 -11.69
C ARG A 199 0.99 -20.42 -11.71
N LYS A 200 0.41 -20.39 -12.92
CA LYS A 200 -1.03 -20.59 -13.19
C LYS A 200 -1.93 -19.92 -12.13
N ASP A 201 -3.09 -20.50 -11.82
CA ASP A 201 -4.13 -19.78 -11.07
C ASP A 201 -3.82 -19.63 -9.58
N LYS A 202 -3.10 -20.58 -8.98
CA LYS A 202 -2.81 -20.59 -7.54
C LYS A 202 -1.95 -19.41 -7.09
N ASP A 203 -0.99 -19.01 -7.91
CA ASP A 203 -0.13 -17.85 -7.60
C ASP A 203 -0.80 -16.54 -8.03
N VAL A 204 -1.63 -16.57 -9.07
CA VAL A 204 -2.37 -15.41 -9.57
C VAL A 204 -3.44 -14.95 -8.57
N GLN A 205 -4.13 -15.87 -7.90
CA GLN A 205 -5.10 -15.54 -6.84
C GLN A 205 -4.48 -14.95 -5.57
N ARG A 206 -3.14 -15.03 -5.43
CA ARG A 206 -2.39 -14.51 -4.29
C ARG A 206 -1.70 -13.18 -4.61
N LEU A 207 -2.02 -12.57 -5.74
CA LEU A 207 -1.55 -11.24 -6.08
C LEU A 207 -2.15 -10.22 -5.12
N ASN A 208 -1.31 -9.33 -4.60
CA ASN A 208 -1.72 -8.27 -3.69
C ASN A 208 -1.91 -6.94 -4.45
N GLN A 209 -2.56 -5.99 -3.79
CA GLN A 209 -2.78 -4.65 -4.31
C GLN A 209 -1.44 -3.97 -4.65
N MET A 210 -1.41 -3.25 -5.78
CA MET A 210 -0.24 -2.55 -6.33
C MET A 210 0.97 -3.45 -6.61
N GLN A 211 0.76 -4.76 -6.74
CA GLN A 211 1.88 -5.68 -6.93
C GLN A 211 2.46 -5.59 -8.34
N GLU A 212 3.80 -5.57 -8.40
CA GLU A 212 4.54 -5.48 -9.66
C GLU A 212 4.64 -6.84 -10.36
N ILE A 213 4.20 -6.86 -11.61
CA ILE A 213 4.30 -7.99 -12.51
C ILE A 213 4.98 -7.58 -13.81
N GLU A 214 5.65 -8.54 -14.41
CA GLU A 214 6.37 -8.35 -15.66
C GLU A 214 5.93 -9.40 -16.67
N VAL A 215 5.51 -8.92 -17.83
CA VAL A 215 5.09 -9.73 -18.96
C VAL A 215 6.28 -9.91 -19.89
N VAL A 216 6.78 -11.13 -19.99
CA VAL A 216 7.92 -11.46 -20.85
C VAL A 216 7.40 -11.79 -22.24
N VAL A 217 7.81 -11.00 -23.23
CA VAL A 217 7.42 -11.20 -24.64
C VAL A 217 8.54 -11.82 -25.47
N THR A 218 8.19 -12.45 -26.59
CA THR A 218 9.14 -12.96 -27.58
C THR A 218 9.89 -11.80 -28.23
N PRO A 219 11.22 -11.90 -28.44
CA PRO A 219 12.06 -10.82 -28.95
C PRO A 219 11.78 -10.42 -30.42
N ALA A 220 10.90 -11.14 -31.12
CA ALA A 220 10.60 -10.94 -32.54
C ALA A 220 9.52 -9.86 -32.82
N SER A 221 9.14 -9.03 -31.85
CA SER A 221 7.96 -8.16 -31.97
C SER A 221 8.08 -6.75 -31.42
N ILE A 222 9.28 -6.32 -31.00
CA ILE A 222 9.47 -4.94 -30.55
C ILE A 222 9.60 -4.04 -31.77
N THR A 223 8.47 -3.83 -32.47
CA THR A 223 8.33 -2.64 -33.33
C THR A 223 8.07 -1.48 -32.38
N HIS A 224 9.15 -0.82 -32.03
CA HIS A 224 9.17 0.46 -31.35
C HIS A 224 8.21 1.41 -32.10
N GLN A 225 7.08 1.77 -31.49
CA GLN A 225 6.44 3.04 -31.82
C GLN A 225 6.95 4.05 -30.78
N PRO A 226 7.89 4.93 -31.16
CA PRO A 226 8.30 6.01 -30.30
C PRO A 226 7.24 7.10 -30.34
N ASN A 227 6.94 7.63 -29.17
CA ASN A 227 6.22 8.88 -28.92
C ASN A 227 4.71 8.88 -29.19
N GLY A 228 3.98 9.14 -28.10
CA GLY A 228 2.69 9.80 -28.17
C GLY A 228 1.76 9.29 -27.10
N TYR A 229 1.57 10.08 -26.05
CA TYR A 229 0.36 10.07 -25.24
C TYR A 229 -0.85 9.69 -26.11
N LYS A 230 -1.43 8.52 -25.87
CA LYS A 230 -2.84 8.27 -26.19
C LYS A 230 -3.61 8.21 -24.89
N SER A 231 -4.05 9.38 -24.48
CA SER A 231 -5.29 9.51 -23.74
C SER A 231 -6.40 8.71 -24.43
N ILE A 232 -7.09 7.90 -23.63
CA ILE A 232 -8.53 7.65 -23.68
C ILE A 232 -9.08 6.96 -24.95
N GLN A 233 -9.45 5.69 -24.78
CA GLN A 233 -10.73 5.20 -25.30
C GLN A 233 -11.53 4.72 -24.09
N LEU A 234 -12.27 5.67 -23.49
CA LEU A 234 -13.45 5.37 -22.69
C LEU A 234 -14.33 4.38 -23.46
N TYR A 235 -14.76 3.34 -22.75
CA TYR A 235 -15.88 2.45 -23.07
C TYR A 235 -16.65 2.81 -24.35
N LYS A 236 -16.38 2.08 -25.43
CA LYS A 236 -17.43 1.80 -26.42
C LYS A 236 -18.50 1.00 -25.70
N ASN A 237 -19.47 1.67 -25.08
CA ASN A 237 -20.86 1.23 -24.91
C ASN A 237 -21.70 2.09 -23.94
N GLN A 238 -21.56 3.42 -23.94
CA GLN A 238 -22.68 4.26 -23.44
C GLN A 238 -22.95 5.43 -24.38
N THR A 239 -23.97 5.23 -25.20
CA THR A 239 -24.75 6.30 -25.82
C THR A 239 -25.30 7.19 -24.72
N ILE A 240 -24.92 8.46 -24.70
CA ILE A 240 -25.72 9.49 -24.02
C ILE A 240 -26.31 10.36 -25.14
N LEU A 241 -27.63 10.28 -25.22
CA LEU A 241 -28.48 11.05 -26.12
C LEU A 241 -28.49 12.52 -25.69
N TYR A 242 -28.28 13.39 -26.69
CA TYR A 242 -28.46 14.85 -26.80
C TYR A 242 -28.20 15.74 -25.57
#